data_AF-A0A1R3I361-F1
#
_entry.id   AF-A0A1R3I361-F1
#
_cell.length_a   1.000
_cell.length_b   1.000
_cell.length_c   1.000
_cell.angle_alpha   90.00
_cell.angle_beta   90.00
_cell.angle_gamma   90.00
#
_symmetry.space_group_name_H-M   'P 1'
#
loop_
_entity.id
_entity.type
_entity.pdbx_description
1 polymer ?
#
loop_
_entity_poly.entity_id
_entity_poly.type
_entity_poly.pdbx_seq_one_letter_code
_entity_poly.pdbx_strand_id
1 'polypeptide(L)' 'MGRPRPVTEDEIRAVLLQEGPLTTSDLVTKFKARLATPEEKKAFAYILRRIAKIQKTNGPSNYVVLRDH' A
#
# COMPACT_ATOMS: atom_id res chain seq x y z
N MET A 1 -2.39 13.05 23.57
CA MET A 1 -2.83 13.02 22.15
C MET A 1 -2.11 11.87 21.45
N GLY A 2 -2.83 10.83 21.05
CA GLY A 2 -2.23 9.68 20.36
C GLY A 2 -1.76 10.10 18.97
N ARG A 3 -0.47 9.90 18.68
CA ARG A 3 0.05 10.06 17.31
C ARG A 3 -0.70 9.09 16.39
N PRO A 4 -1.06 9.48 15.16
CA PRO A 4 -1.54 8.50 14.19
C PRO A 4 -0.48 7.41 14.05
N ARG A 5 -0.89 6.14 14.18
CA ARG A 5 0.03 5.03 13.96
C ARG A 5 0.48 5.08 12.50
N PRO A 6 1.79 5.12 12.23
CA PRO A 6 2.29 5.04 10.87
C PRO A 6 1.85 3.70 10.27
N VAL A 7 1.48 3.74 8.98
CA VAL A 7 1.12 2.51 8.25
C VAL A 7 2.29 1.54 8.32
N THR A 8 2.03 0.30 8.69
CA THR A 8 3.06 -0.74 8.84
C THR A 8 3.08 -1.72 7.67
N GLU A 9 4.18 -2.45 7.53
CA GLU A 9 4.33 -3.54 6.55
C GLU A 9 3.22 -4.59 6.71
N ASP A 10 2.93 -5.00 7.94
CA ASP A 10 1.88 -5.96 8.25
C ASP A 10 0.48 -5.49 7.83
N GLU A 11 0.14 -4.21 8.02
CA GLU A 11 -1.15 -3.69 7.59
C GLU A 11 -1.32 -3.75 6.06
N ILE A 12 -0.30 -3.31 5.32
CA ILE A 12 -0.34 -3.36 3.85
C ILE A 12 -0.37 -4.82 3.38
N ARG A 13 0.38 -5.70 4.05
CA ARG A 13 0.40 -7.13 3.75
C ARG A 13 -0.95 -7.78 3.99
N ALA A 14 -1.55 -7.55 5.15
CA ALA A 14 -2.86 -8.07 5.51
C ALA A 14 -3.94 -7.59 4.51
N VAL A 15 -3.91 -6.31 4.14
CA VAL A 15 -4.86 -5.74 3.17
C VAL A 15 -4.72 -6.38 1.79
N LEU A 16 -3.49 -6.55 1.30
CA LEU A 16 -3.23 -7.23 0.02
C LEU A 16 -3.60 -8.72 0.07
N LEU A 17 -3.40 -9.37 1.22
CA LEU A 17 -3.74 -10.79 1.40
C LEU A 17 -5.25 -11.01 1.50
N GLN A 18 -5.95 -10.09 2.17
CA GLN A 18 -7.38 -10.19 2.44
C GLN A 18 -8.24 -9.81 1.24
N GLU A 19 -7.83 -8.81 0.46
CA GLU A 19 -8.61 -8.28 -0.66
C GLU A 19 -8.12 -8.79 -2.02
N GLY A 20 -6.91 -9.34 -2.07
CA GLY A 20 -6.27 -9.82 -3.30
C GLY A 20 -5.55 -8.70 -4.06
N PRO A 21 -5.47 -8.79 -5.41
CA PRO A 21 -4.71 -7.84 -6.22
C PRO A 21 -5.39 -6.46 -6.22
N LEU A 22 -4.86 -5.55 -5.40
CA LEU A 22 -5.32 -4.16 -5.31
C LEU A 22 -4.58 -3.28 -6.32
N THR A 23 -5.19 -2.19 -6.75
CA THR A 23 -4.46 -1.16 -7.50
C THR A 23 -3.77 -0.19 -6.56
N THR A 24 -2.79 0.56 -7.08
CA THR A 24 -2.17 1.65 -6.31
C THR A 24 -3.20 2.66 -5.83
N SER A 25 -4.24 2.93 -6.63
CA SER A 25 -5.34 3.84 -6.28
C SER A 25 -6.19 3.32 -5.13
N ASP A 26 -6.48 2.01 -5.10
CA ASP A 26 -7.22 1.40 -4.00
C ASP A 26 -6.47 1.53 -2.68
N LEU A 27 -5.17 1.23 -2.71
CA LEU A 27 -4.29 1.36 -1.56
C LEU A 27 -4.23 2.82 -1.08
N VAL A 28 -4.01 3.79 -1.96
CA VAL A 28 -3.99 5.21 -1.60
C VAL A 28 -5.34 5.66 -1.02
N THR A 29 -6.45 5.13 -1.53
CA THR A 29 -7.80 5.44 -1.03
C THR A 29 -8.03 4.83 0.35
N LYS A 30 -7.62 3.59 0.56
CA LYS A 30 -7.76 2.86 1.83
C LYS A 30 -6.94 3.48 2.95
N PHE A 31 -5.73 3.92 2.62
CA PHE A 31 -4.85 4.61 3.55
C PHE A 31 -4.99 6.15 3.49
N LYS A 32 -5.94 6.72 2.74
CA LYS A 32 -6.08 8.17 2.55
C LYS A 32 -6.12 8.96 3.87
N ALA A 33 -6.82 8.42 4.88
CA ALA A 33 -6.90 9.01 6.22
C ALA A 33 -5.57 8.94 7.01
N ARG A 34 -4.68 8.02 6.64
CA ARG A 34 -3.34 7.80 7.21
C ARG A 34 -2.21 8.38 6.34
N LEU A 35 -2.51 8.86 5.14
CA LEU A 35 -1.57 9.50 4.21
C LEU A 35 -1.87 11.00 4.11
N ALA A 36 -2.17 11.62 5.26
CA ALA A 36 -2.55 13.02 5.33
C ALA A 36 -1.33 13.93 5.10
N THR A 37 -0.16 13.49 5.57
CA THR A 37 1.10 14.23 5.47
C THR A 37 2.01 13.68 4.36
N PRO A 38 2.91 14.52 3.82
CA PRO A 38 3.93 14.06 2.87
C PRO A 38 4.87 13.00 3.48
N GLU A 39 5.13 13.06 4.79
CA GLU A 39 5.96 12.07 5.50
C GLU A 39 5.31 10.70 5.51
N GLU A 40 4.01 10.62 5.81
CA GLU A 40 3.25 9.37 5.75
C GLU A 40 3.20 8.82 4.32
N LYS A 41 2.99 9.66 3.30
CA LYS A 41 3.06 9.25 1.89
C LYS A 41 4.42 8.65 1.54
N LYS A 42 5.50 9.25 2.04
CA LYS A 42 6.87 8.78 1.79
C LYS A 42 7.14 7.44 2.48
N ALA A 43 6.74 7.32 3.75
CA ALA A 43 6.85 6.08 4.51
C ALA A 43 6.04 4.95 3.85
N PHE A 44 4.81 5.25 3.45
CA PHE A 44 3.94 4.33 2.73
C PHE A 44 4.54 3.85 1.42
N ALA A 45 5.01 4.77 0.57
CA ALA A 45 5.66 4.41 -0.69
C ALA A 45 6.93 3.58 -0.47
N TYR A 46 7.70 3.88 0.57
CA TYR A 46 8.90 3.11 0.93
C TYR A 46 8.54 1.68 1.33
N ILE A 47 7.59 1.53 2.24
CA ILE A 47 7.09 0.22 2.70
C ILE A 47 6.50 -0.57 1.54
N LEU A 48 5.60 0.06 0.77
CA LEU A 48 4.94 -0.57 -0.36
C LEU A 48 5.97 -1.14 -1.35
N ARG A 49 7.06 -0.42 -1.62
CA ARG A 49 8.12 -0.88 -2.53
C ARG A 49 9.01 -1.98 -1.94
N ARG A 50 9.06 -2.12 -0.61
CA ARG A 50 9.75 -3.23 0.07
C ARG A 50 8.97 -4.53 -0.05
N ILE A 51 7.71 -4.51 0.39
CA ILE A 51 6.90 -5.74 0.55
C ILE A 51 5.99 -6.04 -0.65
N ALA A 52 5.74 -5.08 -1.52
CA ALA A 52 4.91 -5.23 -2.70
C ALA A 52 5.67 -4.83 -3.96
N LYS A 53 5.23 -5.37 -5.09
CA LYS A 53 5.69 -5.02 -6.42
C LYS A 53 4.51 -4.59 -7.25
N ILE A 54 4.73 -3.59 -8.10
CA ILE A 54 3.75 -3.20 -9.10
C ILE A 54 3.89 -4.19 -10.25
N GLN A 55 2.89 -5.03 -10.43
CA GLN A 55 2.75 -5.92 -11.56
C GLN A 55 1.88 -5.23 -12.61
N LYS A 56 2.52 -4.82 -13.72
CA LYS A 56 1.81 -4.37 -14.90
C LYS A 56 1.13 -5.58 -15.52
N THR A 57 -0.20 -5.58 -15.57
CA THR A 57 -0.93 -6.56 -16.38
C THR A 57 -1.18 -5.98 -17.78
N ASN A 58 -1.58 -6.79 -18.75
CA ASN A 58 -1.85 -6.41 -20.14
C ASN A 58 -3.04 -5.42 -20.32
N GLY A 59 -3.49 -4.77 -19.24
CA GLY A 59 -4.56 -3.79 -19.23
C GLY A 59 -4.09 -2.41 -18.79
N PRO A 60 -4.99 -1.41 -18.75
CA PRO A 60 -4.66 -0.03 -18.37
C PRO A 60 -4.31 0.12 -16.88
N SER A 61 -4.59 -0.89 -16.05
CA SER A 61 -4.44 -0.84 -14.60
C SER A 61 -3.17 -1.55 -14.12
N ASN A 62 -2.44 -0.88 -13.24
CA ASN A 62 -1.30 -1.45 -12.53
C ASN A 62 -1.79 -2.09 -11.22
N TYR A 63 -1.50 -3.37 -11.04
CA TYR A 63 -1.84 -4.09 -9.82
C TYR A 63 -0.63 -4.12 -8.89
N VAL A 64 -0.90 -3.99 -7.60
CA VAL A 64 0.07 -4.13 -6.53
C VAL A 64 -0.10 -5.52 -5.96
N VAL A 65 0.96 -6.31 -6.01
CA VAL A 65 0.99 -7.69 -5.49
C VAL A 65 2.13 -7.83 -4.50
N LEU A 66 1.99 -8.72 -3.52
CA LEU A 66 3.05 -8.97 -2.56
C LEU A 66 4.31 -9.50 -3.26
N ARG A 67 5.47 -9.09 -2.76
CA ARG A 67 6.78 -9.47 -3.26
C ARG A 67 7.27 -10.79 -2.66
N ASP A 68 6.68 -11.19 -1.53
CA ASP A 68 6.99 -12.43 -0.82
C ASP A 68 6.28 -13.61 -1.49
N HIS A 69 7.07 -14.59 -1.91
CA HIS A 69 6.67 -15.92 -2.38
C HIS A 69 7.66 -16.92 -1.74
#